data_AF-A0A7Y7BDU5-F1
#
_entry.id   AF-A0A7Y7BDU5-F1
#
_cell.length_a   1.000
_cell.length_b   1.000
_cell.length_c   1.000
_cell.angle_alpha   90.00
_cell.angle_beta   90.00
_cell.angle_gamma   90.00
#
_symmetry.space_group_name_H-M   'P 1'
#
loop_
_entity.id
_entity.type
_entity.pdbx_description
1 polymer ?
#
loop_
_entity_poly.entity_id
_entity_poly.type
_entity_poly.pdbx_seq_one_letter_code
_entity_poly.pdbx_strand_id
1 'polypeptide(L)'
;MKYAIFIIFNMLCLLNVRAQEISGQELLDRAIAFHNPSGNWKAAKMDLIIDMQTPGNPMRRSQMTINNRDGSFYLKMLNRGNLYEYWV
;
A
#
# COMPACT_ATOMS: atom_id res chain seq x y z
N MET A 1 21.91 -47.49 -7.22
CA MET A 1 21.55 -46.12 -7.68
C MET A 1 20.08 -45.77 -7.43
N LYS A 2 19.10 -46.57 -7.87
CA LYS A 2 17.65 -46.31 -7.64
C LYS A 2 17.25 -46.05 -6.17
N TYR A 3 17.80 -46.81 -5.23
CA TYR A 3 17.49 -46.63 -3.80
C TYR A 3 18.15 -45.38 -3.20
N ALA A 4 19.31 -44.96 -3.72
CA ALA A 4 19.97 -43.75 -3.25
C ALA A 4 19.14 -42.50 -3.58
N ILE A 5 18.52 -42.45 -4.76
CA ILE A 5 17.61 -41.37 -5.16
C ILE A 5 16.38 -41.32 -4.24
N PHE A 6 15.81 -42.49 -3.91
CA PHE A 6 14.66 -42.59 -3.01
C PHE A 6 14.96 -42.15 -1.57
N ILE A 7 16.16 -42.48 -1.07
CA ILE A 7 16.65 -42.05 0.24
C ILE A 7 16.86 -40.53 0.27
N ILE A 8 17.49 -39.96 -0.76
CA ILE A 8 17.72 -38.52 -0.88
C ILE A 8 16.39 -37.76 -0.91
N PHE A 9 15.41 -38.25 -1.69
CA PHE A 9 14.08 -37.64 -1.76
C PHE A 9 13.36 -37.66 -0.40
N ASN A 10 13.42 -38.78 0.33
CA ASN A 10 12.87 -38.86 1.68
C ASN A 10 13.55 -37.88 2.65
N MET A 11 14.87 -37.68 2.54
CA MET A 11 15.59 -36.71 3.36
C MET A 11 15.17 -35.26 3.08
N LEU A 12 14.93 -34.91 1.82
CA LEU A 12 14.46 -33.58 1.42
C LEU A 12 13.05 -33.26 1.96
N CYS A 13 12.17 -34.26 2.07
CA CYS A 13 10.83 -34.10 2.63
C CYS A 13 10.82 -33.80 4.15
N LEU A 14 11.92 -34.04 4.87
CA LEU A 14 12.04 -33.74 6.30
C LEU A 14 12.50 -32.30 6.58
N LEU A 15 12.81 -31.52 5.54
CA LEU A 15 13.17 -30.12 5.68
C LEU A 15 11.91 -29.31 6.00
N ASN A 16 11.83 -28.79 7.23
CA ASN A 16 10.80 -27.85 7.63
C ASN A 16 11.04 -26.52 6.90
N VAL A 17 10.44 -26.34 5.72
CA VAL A 17 10.43 -25.07 5.01
C VAL A 17 9.52 -24.12 5.78
N ARG A 18 10.10 -23.20 6.53
CA ARG A 18 9.35 -22.07 7.10
C ARG A 18 9.16 -21.03 6.00
N ALA A 19 7.92 -20.62 5.77
CA ALA A 19 7.66 -19.40 5.02
C ALA A 19 8.29 -18.21 5.77
N GLN A 20 8.55 -17.11 5.07
CA GLN A 20 9.05 -15.88 5.70
C GLN A 20 7.98 -15.38 6.69
N GLU A 21 8.26 -15.48 7.99
CA GLU A 21 7.48 -14.80 9.01
C GLU A 21 7.88 -13.32 8.98
N ILE A 22 6.99 -12.47 8.47
CA ILE A 22 7.14 -11.01 8.54
C ILE A 22 6.19 -10.46 9.60
N SER A 23 6.71 -9.62 10.48
CA SER A 23 5.84 -8.91 11.44
C SER A 23 5.03 -7.81 10.75
N GLY A 24 3.90 -7.41 11.34
CA GLY A 24 3.12 -6.28 10.81
C GLY A 24 3.92 -4.97 10.76
N GLN A 25 4.77 -4.74 11.76
CA GLN A 25 5.65 -3.56 11.80
C GLN A 25 6.69 -3.61 10.67
N GLU A 26 7.33 -4.76 10.48
CA GLU A 26 8.31 -4.93 9.42
C GLU A 26 7.68 -4.79 8.02
N LEU A 27 6.47 -5.30 7.83
CA LEU A 27 5.71 -5.09 6.60
C LEU A 27 5.45 -3.59 6.35
N LEU A 28 5.01 -2.86 7.37
CA LEU A 28 4.76 -1.43 7.29
C LEU A 28 6.03 -0.65 6.93
N ASP A 29 7.12 -0.92 7.64
CA ASP A 29 8.40 -0.23 7.42
C ASP A 29 8.93 -0.49 6.00
N ARG A 30 8.83 -1.74 5.51
CA ARG A 30 9.21 -2.09 4.15
C ARG A 30 8.32 -1.42 3.10
N ALA A 31 7.01 -1.36 3.32
CA ALA A 31 6.08 -0.69 2.41
C ALA A 31 6.36 0.82 2.30
N ILE A 32 6.61 1.47 3.44
CA ILE A 32 7.00 2.90 3.48
C ILE A 32 8.32 3.10 2.73
N ALA A 33 9.34 2.28 3.01
CA ALA A 33 10.64 2.38 2.34
C ALA A 33 10.54 2.17 0.83
N PHE A 34 9.73 1.21 0.39
CA PHE A 34 9.49 0.91 -1.03
C PHE A 34 8.82 2.07 -1.76
N HIS A 35 7.79 2.69 -1.17
CA HIS A 35 7.07 3.81 -1.78
C HIS A 35 7.75 5.18 -1.61
N ASN A 36 8.73 5.30 -0.70
CA ASN A 36 9.46 6.54 -0.41
C ASN A 36 10.98 6.33 -0.44
N PRO A 37 11.57 5.89 -1.57
CA PRO A 37 13.00 5.58 -1.65
C PRO A 37 13.89 6.81 -1.39
N SER A 38 13.41 8.01 -1.72
CA SER A 38 14.16 9.26 -1.53
C SER A 38 13.94 9.91 -0.16
N GLY A 39 13.13 9.33 0.73
CA GLY A 39 12.88 9.89 2.07
C GLY A 39 12.03 11.16 2.10
N ASN A 40 11.55 11.65 0.96
CA ASN A 40 10.88 12.94 0.82
C ASN A 40 9.46 12.99 1.42
N TRP A 41 8.84 11.84 1.71
CA TRP A 41 7.46 11.76 2.24
C TRP A 41 7.23 12.66 3.47
N LYS A 42 8.16 12.70 4.43
CA LYS A 42 8.05 13.53 5.64
C LYS A 42 7.92 15.03 5.36
N ALA A 43 8.41 15.48 4.21
CA ALA A 43 8.39 16.86 3.78
C ALA A 43 7.38 17.12 2.65
N ALA A 44 6.58 16.11 2.27
CA ALA A 44 5.66 16.21 1.16
C ALA A 44 4.56 17.22 1.47
N LYS A 45 4.32 18.12 0.52
CA LYS A 45 3.14 18.98 0.45
C LYS A 45 2.59 18.84 -0.96
N MET A 46 1.35 18.36 -1.06
CA MET A 46 0.75 17.97 -2.33
C MET A 46 -0.69 18.43 -2.39
N ASP A 47 -1.08 18.93 -3.56
CA ASP A 47 -2.46 19.18 -3.94
C ASP A 47 -2.80 18.27 -5.12
N LEU A 48 -3.81 17.42 -4.94
CA LEU A 48 -4.21 16.38 -5.85
C LEU A 48 -5.65 16.64 -6.30
N ILE A 49 -5.86 16.72 -7.61
CA ILE A 49 -7.20 16.70 -8.21
C ILE A 49 -7.39 15.32 -8.84
N ILE A 50 -8.35 14.56 -8.32
CA ILE A 50 -8.61 13.18 -8.71
C ILE A 50 -9.99 13.12 -9.36
N ASP A 51 -10.02 12.82 -10.65
CA ASP A 51 -11.23 12.54 -11.39
C ASP A 51 -11.42 11.02 -11.50
N MET A 52 -12.40 10.49 -10.78
CA MET A 52 -12.75 9.08 -10.85
C MET A 52 -13.93 8.86 -11.79
N GLN A 53 -13.70 8.04 -12.81
CA GLN A 53 -14.72 7.58 -13.74
C GLN A 53 -15.09 6.13 -13.42
N THR A 54 -16.39 5.85 -13.37
CA THR A 54 -16.91 4.49 -13.20
C THR A 54 -18.06 4.32 -14.18
N PRO A 55 -18.05 3.28 -15.03
CA PRO A 55 -19.13 3.06 -16.00
C PRO A 55 -20.51 3.09 -15.32
N GLY A 56 -21.48 3.77 -15.94
CA GLY A 56 -22.84 3.92 -15.41
C GLY A 56 -22.99 4.87 -14.22
N ASN A 57 -21.93 5.55 -13.78
CA ASN A 57 -21.99 6.54 -12.70
C ASN A 57 -21.48 7.92 -13.15
N PRO A 58 -21.98 9.02 -12.54
CA PRO A 58 -21.40 10.34 -12.75
C PRO A 58 -19.93 10.38 -12.33
N MET A 59 -19.15 11.20 -13.03
CA MET A 59 -17.75 11.46 -12.66
C MET A 59 -17.67 12.04 -11.25
N ARG A 60 -16.77 11.50 -10.44
CA ARG A 60 -16.52 11.97 -9.08
C ARG A 60 -15.21 12.74 -9.07
N ARG A 61 -15.28 14.04 -8.79
CA ARG A 61 -14.10 14.90 -8.64
C ARG A 61 -13.80 15.07 -7.16
N SER A 62 -12.57 14.75 -6.78
CA SER A 62 -12.04 14.98 -5.44
C SER A 62 -10.83 15.90 -5.50
N GLN A 63 -10.76 16.83 -4.55
CA GLN A 63 -9.57 17.61 -4.25
C GLN A 63 -9.01 17.12 -2.91
N MET A 64 -7.74 16.75 -2.89
CA MET A 64 -7.05 16.30 -1.70
C MET A 64 -5.80 17.14 -1.48
N THR A 65 -5.62 17.63 -0.27
CA THR A 65 -4.41 18.33 0.15
C THR A 65 -3.76 17.53 1.27
N ILE A 66 -2.48 17.23 1.10
CA ILE A 66 -1.66 16.52 2.09
C ILE A 66 -0.49 17.42 2.44
N ASN A 67 -0.26 17.65 3.74
CA ASN A 67 0.96 18.26 4.22
C ASN A 67 1.55 17.43 5.36
N ASN A 68 2.58 16.65 5.05
CA ASN A 68 3.20 15.77 6.04
C ASN A 68 4.13 16.51 7.00
N ARG A 69 4.45 17.79 6.74
CA ARG A 69 5.28 18.59 7.67
C ARG A 69 4.51 19.00 8.91
N ASP A 70 3.24 19.35 8.77
CA ASP A 70 2.34 19.70 9.87
C ASP A 70 1.36 18.57 10.24
N GLY A 71 1.36 17.48 9.47
CA GLY A 71 0.52 16.32 9.71
C GLY A 71 -0.93 16.51 9.24
N SER A 72 -1.20 17.52 8.42
CA SER A 72 -2.55 17.84 7.98
C SER A 72 -2.98 17.09 6.73
N PHE A 73 -4.26 16.74 6.71
CA PHE A 73 -4.93 16.11 5.59
C PHE A 73 -6.29 16.77 5.36
N TYR A 74 -6.55 17.18 4.13
CA TYR A 74 -7.85 17.68 3.70
C TYR A 74 -8.34 16.93 2.47
N LEU A 75 -9.63 16.61 2.46
CA LEU A 75 -10.31 15.99 1.34
C LEU A 75 -11.64 16.69 1.11
N LYS A 76 -11.86 17.10 -0.13
CA LYS A 76 -13.11 17.63 -0.64
C LYS A 76 -13.57 16.78 -1.82
N MET A 77 -14.83 16.38 -1.84
CA MET A 77 -15.36 15.49 -2.87
C MET A 77 -16.74 15.94 -3.31
N LEU A 78 -16.93 16.10 -4.62
CA LEU A 78 -18.25 16.30 -5.21
C LEU A 78 -18.76 14.97 -5.75
N ASN A 79 -19.87 14.47 -5.20
CA ASN A 79 -20.49 13.23 -5.63
C ASN A 79 -22.00 13.41 -5.82
N ARG A 80 -22.48 13.26 -7.05
CA ARG A 80 -23.90 13.38 -7.43
C ARG A 80 -24.56 14.69 -6.91
N GLY A 81 -23.82 15.80 -6.98
CA GLY A 81 -24.27 17.12 -6.52
C GLY A 81 -24.09 17.39 -5.03
N ASN A 82 -23.75 16.38 -4.23
CA ASN A 82 -23.46 16.55 -2.81
C ASN A 82 -21.97 16.81 -2.58
N LEU A 83 -21.67 17.78 -1.72
CA LEU A 83 -20.32 18.09 -1.30
C LEU A 83 -19.99 17.40 0.01
N TYR A 84 -18.87 16.69 0.04
CA TYR A 84 -18.32 16.05 1.23
C TYR A 84 -16.95 16.64 1.53
N GLU A 85 -16.71 16.97 2.80
CA GLU A 85 -15.43 17.50 3.26
C GLU A 85 -14.96 16.71 4.49
N TYR A 86 -13.65 16.47 4.55
CA TYR A 86 -12.97 15.79 5.65
C TYR A 86 -11.64 16.47 5.90
N TRP A 87 -11.28 16.62 7.17
CA TRP A 87 -10.10 17.33 7.61
C TRP A 87 -9.56 16.70 8.90
N VAL A 88 -8.25 16.52 8.96
CA VAL A 88 -7.47 16.09 10.14
C VAL A 88 -6.19 16.92 10.21
#